data_AF-A0A2H3DWJ4-F1
#
_entry.id   AF-A0A2H3DWJ4-F1
#
_cell.length_a   1.000
_cell.length_b   1.000
_cell.length_c   1.000
_cell.angle_alpha   90.00
_cell.angle_beta   90.00
_cell.angle_gamma   90.00
#
_symmetry.space_group_name_H-M   'P 1'
#
loop_
_entity.id
_entity.type
_entity.pdbx_description
1 polymer ?
#
loop_
_entity_poly.entity_id
_entity_poly.type
_entity_poly.pdbx_seq_one_letter_code
_entity_poly.pdbx_strand_id
1 'polypeptide(L)'
;MSSGPDASNQTIQSSSISGNSTQPTATAGSGRRSRSPDGSPAPPDAPQAQVTTQCDAIVETYRTGVNPSKPDILAQIIRVLTEFFNARPGHDADFDNAVRVYVEMLDSYENEQRILHREGENQGSDDGEDNRSDDEDGPRSAKRPRIDESQFPWQPIREIGQALLHPDLRRTLELVENYTLDLKAARRSLTNSPECPEFPEEQWLALLSGKAVNLDAIFTADHSTSINEVQTHEISEGIAIRLSENLSNPTEAKRVIKNADEWTTTWHTYSQAVLVAFPHRYRELALYQQYVSSLFRTTAIPLHCRVFVLDRAIRNRVGRCRNILLSETEKFRDLERSHISPIGMAYQEFEEGRSDSKFRRKNGDRARSLDACRRWNAGVCPSSDGKCRYRHICSKCKGGHPVSTCT
;
A
#
# COMPACT_ATOMS: atom_id res chain seq x y z
N MET A 1 -50.39 -11.33 57.06
CA MET A 1 -50.00 -9.92 57.26
C MET A 1 -49.48 -9.45 55.90
N SER A 2 -50.28 -8.97 54.93
CA SER A 2 -51.09 -7.72 54.89
C SER A 2 -50.21 -6.50 55.19
N SER A 3 -50.00 -5.48 54.35
CA SER A 3 -50.65 -5.02 53.11
C SER A 3 -49.70 -4.06 52.35
N GLY A 4 -49.88 -3.85 51.03
CA GLY A 4 -49.32 -2.69 50.28
C GLY A 4 -50.26 -1.46 50.32
N PRO A 5 -50.36 -0.65 49.24
CA PRO A 5 -49.36 0.27 48.64
C PRO A 5 -49.97 1.65 48.26
N ASP A 6 -49.19 2.58 47.66
CA ASP A 6 -49.63 3.68 46.75
C ASP A 6 -48.41 4.54 46.33
N ALA A 7 -48.35 5.34 45.25
CA ALA A 7 -48.72 5.28 43.83
C ALA A 7 -48.26 6.62 43.19
N SER A 8 -48.20 6.70 41.85
CA SER A 8 -48.02 7.88 40.95
C SER A 8 -46.57 8.11 40.44
N ASN A 9 -46.12 7.78 39.23
CA ASN A 9 -46.65 7.61 37.86
C ASN A 9 -46.55 8.88 36.98
N GLN A 10 -45.70 8.84 35.95
CA GLN A 10 -45.99 9.45 34.64
C GLN A 10 -45.11 8.85 33.52
N THR A 11 -45.83 8.29 32.55
CA THR A 11 -45.45 7.63 31.29
C THR A 11 -45.83 8.55 30.14
N ILE A 12 -45.08 8.64 29.04
CA ILE A 12 -45.66 8.67 27.68
C ILE A 12 -44.72 7.97 26.68
N GLN A 13 -45.25 6.93 26.04
CA GLN A 13 -44.74 6.33 24.81
C GLN A 13 -45.89 6.30 23.79
N SER A 14 -45.60 6.72 22.55
CA SER A 14 -46.10 6.26 21.24
C SER A 14 -47.60 6.13 20.93
N SER A 15 -47.99 6.63 19.74
CA SER A 15 -48.98 5.98 18.86
C SER A 15 -48.89 6.48 17.41
N SER A 16 -49.46 5.68 16.51
CA SER A 16 -49.14 5.53 15.08
C SER A 16 -50.38 5.80 14.19
N ILE A 17 -50.18 5.81 12.87
CA ILE A 17 -51.08 5.34 11.76
C ILE A 17 -51.85 6.36 10.88
N SER A 18 -51.70 6.13 9.55
CA SER A 18 -52.58 6.36 8.37
C SER A 18 -52.78 7.73 7.69
N GLY A 19 -52.33 7.85 6.43
CA GLY A 19 -53.09 7.44 5.22
C GLY A 19 -54.10 8.41 4.56
N ASN A 20 -53.85 8.72 3.27
CA ASN A 20 -54.74 9.11 2.14
C ASN A 20 -55.14 10.58 1.84
N SER A 21 -54.52 11.11 0.78
CA SER A 21 -55.04 11.59 -0.53
C SER A 21 -56.42 12.29 -0.69
N THR A 22 -56.34 13.37 -1.49
CA THR A 22 -57.22 13.86 -2.60
C THR A 22 -57.95 15.22 -2.40
N GLN A 23 -57.71 16.11 -3.37
CA GLN A 23 -58.28 17.45 -3.73
C GLN A 23 -59.84 17.53 -3.75
N PRO A 24 -60.56 18.68 -4.04
CA PRO A 24 -60.19 19.85 -4.88
C PRO A 24 -60.86 21.25 -4.62
N THR A 25 -60.59 22.21 -5.53
CA THR A 25 -61.38 23.43 -5.96
C THR A 25 -61.51 24.64 -5.02
N ALA A 26 -61.64 25.91 -5.44
CA ALA A 26 -61.43 26.70 -6.66
C ALA A 26 -61.81 28.18 -6.36
N THR A 27 -61.27 29.16 -7.12
CA THR A 27 -61.84 30.52 -7.44
C THR A 27 -62.04 31.53 -6.28
N ALA A 28 -61.89 32.86 -6.40
CA ALA A 28 -61.54 33.81 -7.46
C ALA A 28 -61.21 35.19 -6.80
N GLY A 29 -60.43 36.04 -7.48
CA GLY A 29 -60.20 37.42 -7.06
C GLY A 29 -59.24 38.16 -8.01
N SER A 30 -59.77 38.65 -9.11
CA SER A 30 -59.08 39.33 -10.22
C SER A 30 -59.04 40.86 -10.02
N GLY A 31 -57.94 41.50 -10.44
CA GLY A 31 -58.04 42.80 -11.13
C GLY A 31 -56.96 43.85 -10.84
N ARG A 32 -55.86 43.86 -11.62
CA ARG A 32 -55.64 44.80 -12.74
C ARG A 32 -54.25 44.63 -13.38
N ARG A 33 -54.24 44.70 -14.71
CA ARG A 33 -53.15 44.40 -15.65
C ARG A 33 -52.15 45.54 -15.77
N SER A 34 -50.89 45.22 -16.11
CA SER A 34 -50.22 45.66 -17.34
C SER A 34 -48.97 44.80 -17.62
N ARG A 35 -48.88 44.28 -18.85
CA ARG A 35 -47.80 43.45 -19.39
C ARG A 35 -46.57 44.30 -19.74
N SER A 36 -45.37 43.73 -19.56
CA SER A 36 -44.24 43.87 -20.49
C SER A 36 -43.43 42.55 -20.53
N PRO A 37 -42.74 42.25 -21.64
CA PRO A 37 -42.31 40.92 -22.04
C PRO A 37 -40.82 40.63 -21.75
N ASP A 38 -40.46 39.36 -21.92
CA ASP A 38 -39.09 38.84 -22.15
C ASP A 38 -37.97 39.29 -21.21
N GLY A 39 -37.66 38.40 -20.25
CA GLY A 39 -36.33 38.33 -19.69
C GLY A 39 -35.35 37.80 -20.73
N SER A 40 -34.71 38.72 -21.47
CA SER A 40 -33.41 38.44 -22.07
C SER A 40 -32.37 38.31 -20.94
N PRO A 41 -31.47 37.32 -20.97
CA PRO A 41 -30.40 37.23 -19.99
C PRO A 41 -29.46 38.44 -20.15
N ALA A 42 -29.05 39.01 -19.03
CA ALA A 42 -28.08 40.11 -18.99
C ALA A 42 -26.81 39.72 -19.78
N PRO A 43 -26.16 40.67 -20.49
CA PRO A 43 -24.93 40.39 -21.20
C PRO A 43 -23.84 39.96 -20.20
N PRO A 44 -22.98 38.98 -20.54
CA PRO A 44 -21.87 38.62 -19.68
C PRO A 44 -20.98 39.84 -19.46
N ASP A 45 -20.59 40.08 -18.21
CA ASP A 45 -19.59 41.08 -17.85
C ASP A 45 -18.39 40.93 -18.82
N ALA A 46 -18.11 41.97 -19.61
CA ALA A 46 -17.04 41.97 -20.62
C ALA A 46 -15.70 41.32 -20.19
N PRO A 47 -15.22 41.46 -18.93
CA PRO A 47 -13.98 40.79 -18.50
C PRO A 47 -14.13 39.27 -18.29
N GLN A 48 -15.33 38.75 -17.98
CA GLN A 48 -15.57 37.31 -17.86
C GLN A 48 -15.55 36.63 -19.24
N ALA A 49 -16.19 37.25 -20.25
CA ALA A 49 -16.20 36.73 -21.61
C ALA A 49 -14.79 36.62 -22.21
N GLN A 50 -13.91 37.58 -21.89
CA GLN A 50 -12.52 37.56 -22.35
C GLN A 50 -11.72 36.39 -21.74
N VAL A 51 -11.93 36.11 -20.46
CA VAL A 51 -11.26 34.99 -19.76
C VAL A 51 -11.74 33.64 -20.26
N THR A 52 -13.05 33.46 -20.46
CA THR A 52 -13.59 32.25 -21.08
C THR A 52 -12.98 32.04 -22.46
N THR A 53 -12.90 33.09 -23.28
CA THR A 53 -12.30 33.00 -24.63
C THR A 53 -10.83 32.56 -24.59
N GLN A 54 -10.06 33.04 -23.61
CA GLN A 54 -8.65 32.65 -23.44
C GLN A 54 -8.52 31.19 -23.00
N CYS A 55 -9.31 30.75 -22.02
CA CYS A 55 -9.30 29.36 -21.56
C CYS A 55 -9.76 28.40 -22.67
N ASP A 56 -10.77 28.79 -23.46
CA ASP A 56 -11.25 27.99 -24.59
C ASP A 56 -10.19 27.88 -25.70
N ALA A 57 -9.45 28.96 -25.98
CA ALA A 57 -8.33 28.92 -26.93
C ALA A 57 -7.23 27.96 -26.46
N ILE A 58 -6.93 27.92 -25.16
CA ILE A 58 -5.97 26.97 -24.58
C ILE A 58 -6.48 25.53 -24.74
N VAL A 59 -7.76 25.27 -24.51
CA VAL A 59 -8.38 23.93 -24.72
C VAL A 59 -8.33 23.53 -26.20
N GLU A 60 -8.51 24.46 -27.14
CA GLU A 60 -8.37 24.16 -28.57
C GLU A 60 -6.94 23.77 -28.95
N THR A 61 -5.90 24.30 -28.28
CA THR A 61 -4.52 23.82 -28.50
C THR A 61 -4.32 22.37 -28.07
N TYR A 62 -5.10 21.90 -27.08
CA TYR A 62 -5.14 20.49 -26.69
C TYR A 62 -5.87 19.65 -27.73
N ARG A 63 -7.03 20.12 -28.20
CA ARG A 63 -7.86 19.42 -29.21
C ARG A 63 -7.19 19.29 -30.58
N THR A 64 -6.34 20.24 -30.93
CA THR A 64 -5.59 20.24 -32.20
C THR A 64 -4.27 19.48 -32.13
N GLY A 65 -3.89 18.95 -30.95
CA GLY A 65 -2.67 18.17 -30.75
C GLY A 65 -1.37 18.99 -30.74
N VAL A 66 -1.47 20.32 -30.70
CA VAL A 66 -0.30 21.23 -30.63
C VAL A 66 0.41 21.11 -29.28
N ASN A 67 -0.36 20.89 -28.21
CA ASN A 67 0.16 20.55 -26.88
C ASN A 67 -0.56 19.28 -26.36
N PRO A 68 0.03 18.08 -26.48
CA PRO A 68 -0.64 16.83 -26.08
C PRO A 68 -0.67 16.59 -24.57
N SER A 69 -0.04 17.46 -23.78
CA SER A 69 0.11 17.30 -22.34
C SER A 69 -1.00 18.00 -21.57
N LYS A 70 -1.99 17.20 -21.11
CA LYS A 70 -3.08 17.66 -20.22
C LYS A 70 -2.62 18.44 -18.98
N PRO A 71 -1.57 18.04 -18.23
CA PRO A 71 -1.15 18.81 -17.06
C PRO A 71 -0.63 20.21 -17.43
N ASP A 72 0.02 20.36 -18.60
CA ASP A 72 0.53 21.66 -19.05
C ASP A 72 -0.62 22.60 -19.46
N ILE A 73 -1.65 22.05 -20.10
CA ILE A 73 -2.89 22.76 -20.45
C ILE A 73 -3.64 23.21 -19.20
N LEU A 74 -3.79 22.32 -18.21
CA LEU A 74 -4.43 22.65 -16.94
C LEU A 74 -3.65 23.74 -16.18
N ALA A 75 -2.31 23.67 -16.17
CA ALA A 75 -1.50 24.71 -15.56
C ALA A 75 -1.69 26.08 -16.24
N GLN A 76 -1.84 26.12 -17.56
CA GLN A 76 -2.11 27.36 -18.29
C GLN A 76 -3.50 27.92 -17.98
N ILE A 77 -4.53 27.07 -17.93
CA ILE A 77 -5.90 27.46 -17.56
C ILE A 77 -5.94 28.00 -16.12
N ILE A 78 -5.31 27.30 -15.18
CA ILE A 78 -5.23 27.73 -13.78
C ILE A 78 -4.57 29.10 -13.68
N ARG A 79 -3.47 29.36 -14.42
CA ARG A 79 -2.81 30.67 -14.42
C ARG A 79 -3.74 31.80 -14.87
N VAL A 80 -4.49 31.60 -15.96
CA VAL A 80 -5.43 32.59 -16.49
C VAL A 80 -6.57 32.85 -15.50
N LEU A 81 -7.13 31.79 -14.89
CA LEU A 81 -8.17 31.91 -13.89
C LEU A 81 -7.65 32.60 -12.62
N THR A 82 -6.45 32.25 -12.15
CA THR A 82 -5.84 32.87 -10.96
C THR A 82 -5.60 34.37 -11.17
N GLU A 83 -5.15 34.78 -12.36
CA GLU A 83 -4.98 36.21 -12.68
C GLU A 83 -6.31 36.98 -12.65
N PHE A 84 -7.39 36.38 -13.14
CA PHE A 84 -8.72 36.98 -13.12
C PHE A 84 -9.32 37.08 -11.71
N PHE A 85 -9.26 35.99 -10.93
CA PHE A 85 -9.88 35.94 -9.61
C PHE A 85 -9.06 36.68 -8.53
N ASN A 86 -7.74 36.85 -8.69
CA ASN A 86 -6.93 37.69 -7.81
C ASN A 86 -7.37 39.17 -7.83
N ALA A 87 -8.02 39.63 -8.91
CA ALA A 87 -8.59 40.97 -9.00
C ALA A 87 -9.96 41.13 -8.28
N ARG A 88 -10.57 40.03 -7.80
CA ARG A 88 -11.88 40.00 -7.13
C ARG A 88 -11.87 39.10 -5.87
N PRO A 89 -11.41 39.60 -4.71
CA PRO A 89 -11.38 38.82 -3.47
C PRO A 89 -12.78 38.32 -3.06
N GLY A 90 -12.88 37.04 -2.65
CA GLY A 90 -14.10 36.46 -2.08
C GLY A 90 -14.92 35.53 -2.99
N HIS A 91 -14.39 35.13 -4.15
CA HIS A 91 -15.06 34.25 -5.12
C HIS A 91 -14.35 32.88 -5.29
N ASP A 92 -13.76 32.35 -4.22
CA ASP A 92 -12.99 31.09 -4.24
C ASP A 92 -13.83 29.90 -4.76
N ALA A 93 -15.13 29.86 -4.42
CA ALA A 93 -16.05 28.83 -4.91
C ALA A 93 -16.30 28.90 -6.43
N ASP A 94 -16.27 30.10 -7.01
CA ASP A 94 -16.43 30.31 -8.45
C ASP A 94 -15.16 29.96 -9.22
N PHE A 95 -13.98 30.20 -8.62
CA PHE A 95 -12.70 29.72 -9.13
C PHE A 95 -12.66 28.18 -9.17
N ASP A 96 -13.01 27.52 -8.07
CA ASP A 96 -13.04 26.06 -8.00
C ASP A 96 -14.05 25.45 -8.99
N ASN A 97 -15.20 26.12 -9.18
CA ASN A 97 -16.19 25.71 -10.17
C ASN A 97 -15.67 25.87 -11.59
N ALA A 98 -14.99 26.98 -11.91
CA ALA A 98 -14.42 27.22 -13.23
C ALA A 98 -13.32 26.20 -13.57
N VAL A 99 -12.41 25.91 -12.63
CA VAL A 99 -11.37 24.89 -12.81
C VAL A 99 -12.00 23.52 -13.07
N ARG A 100 -13.04 23.14 -12.31
CA ARG A 100 -13.75 21.87 -12.50
C ARG A 100 -14.35 21.73 -13.90
N VAL A 101 -15.00 22.77 -14.42
CA VAL A 101 -15.60 22.76 -15.77
C VAL A 101 -14.55 22.49 -16.85
N TYR A 102 -13.37 23.12 -16.75
CA TYR A 102 -12.30 22.91 -17.72
C TYR A 102 -11.63 21.54 -17.60
N VAL A 103 -11.52 20.98 -16.39
CA VAL A 103 -11.06 19.60 -16.18
C VAL A 103 -12.02 18.60 -16.85
N GLU A 104 -13.32 18.73 -16.61
CA GLU A 104 -14.35 17.87 -17.20
C GLU A 104 -14.34 17.94 -18.73
N MET A 105 -14.13 19.12 -19.31
CA MET A 105 -14.05 19.27 -20.77
C MET A 105 -12.84 18.56 -21.38
N LEU A 106 -11.68 18.56 -20.70
CA LEU A 106 -10.50 17.82 -21.15
C LEU A 106 -10.67 16.31 -20.98
N ASP A 107 -11.30 15.86 -19.90
CA ASP A 107 -11.66 14.45 -19.66
C ASP A 107 -12.61 13.92 -20.74
N SER A 108 -13.64 14.70 -21.11
CA SER A 108 -14.59 14.33 -22.17
C SER A 108 -13.89 14.11 -23.50
N TYR A 109 -12.98 15.01 -23.87
CA TYR A 109 -12.23 14.91 -25.12
C TYR A 109 -11.28 13.70 -25.14
N GLU A 110 -10.57 13.42 -24.04
CA GLU A 110 -9.75 12.19 -23.95
C GLU A 110 -10.59 10.92 -24.07
N ASN A 111 -11.80 10.92 -23.49
CA ASN A 111 -12.72 9.80 -23.58
C ASN A 111 -13.23 9.60 -25.01
N GLU A 112 -13.59 10.68 -25.72
CA GLU A 112 -13.99 10.65 -27.14
C GLU A 112 -12.86 10.13 -28.03
N GLN A 113 -11.63 10.59 -27.84
CA GLN A 113 -10.46 10.10 -28.59
C GLN A 113 -10.21 8.59 -28.35
N ARG A 114 -10.42 8.11 -27.12
CA ARG A 114 -10.32 6.66 -26.80
C ARG A 114 -11.42 5.85 -27.47
N ILE A 115 -12.65 6.37 -27.57
CA ILE A 115 -13.76 5.69 -28.24
C ILE A 115 -13.50 5.60 -29.74
N LEU A 116 -13.09 6.70 -30.37
CA LEU A 116 -12.76 6.72 -31.81
C LEU A 116 -11.60 5.78 -32.16
N HIS A 117 -10.56 5.70 -31.31
CA HIS A 117 -9.48 4.74 -31.51
C HIS A 117 -9.94 3.27 -31.38
N ARG A 118 -10.94 3.00 -30.52
CA ARG A 118 -11.54 1.67 -30.33
C ARG A 118 -12.46 1.28 -31.49
N GLU A 119 -13.15 2.24 -32.09
CA GLU A 119 -14.03 2.02 -33.25
C GLU A 119 -13.23 1.88 -34.56
N GLY A 120 -12.13 2.62 -34.72
CA GLY A 120 -11.21 2.48 -35.85
C GLY A 120 -10.48 1.13 -35.89
N GLU A 121 -10.16 0.54 -34.73
CA GLU A 121 -9.59 -0.81 -34.64
C GLU A 121 -10.60 -1.93 -34.93
N ASN A 122 -11.91 -1.64 -34.87
CA ASN A 122 -12.98 -2.64 -35.06
C ASN A 122 -13.62 -2.59 -36.46
N GLN A 123 -13.27 -1.60 -37.30
CA GLN A 123 -13.73 -1.44 -38.69
C GLN A 123 -12.66 -1.77 -39.75
N GLY A 124 -11.44 -2.15 -39.36
CA GLY A 124 -10.34 -2.48 -40.27
C GLY A 124 -10.26 -3.96 -40.69
N SER A 125 -11.35 -4.74 -40.64
CA SER A 125 -11.34 -6.15 -41.02
C SER A 125 -12.63 -6.54 -41.73
N ASP A 126 -12.84 -5.98 -42.91
CA ASP A 126 -13.56 -6.68 -43.97
C ASP A 126 -13.09 -6.17 -45.35
N ASP A 127 -12.98 -7.12 -46.29
CA ASP A 127 -12.71 -7.01 -47.72
C ASP A 127 -11.28 -6.70 -48.24
N GLY A 128 -10.66 -7.75 -48.81
CA GLY A 128 -9.58 -7.61 -49.79
C GLY A 128 -8.70 -8.84 -50.00
N GLU A 129 -9.26 -9.99 -50.38
CA GLU A 129 -8.48 -11.07 -51.04
C GLU A 129 -8.03 -10.59 -52.44
N ASP A 130 -6.71 -10.52 -52.71
CA ASP A 130 -6.10 -11.27 -53.84
C ASP A 130 -4.53 -11.24 -53.85
N ASN A 131 -3.96 -12.44 -53.93
CA ASN A 131 -2.69 -12.90 -54.52
C ASN A 131 -1.30 -12.20 -54.33
N ARG A 132 -0.38 -13.04 -53.78
CA ARG A 132 1.05 -13.28 -54.14
C ARG A 132 2.12 -12.28 -53.70
N SER A 133 3.00 -12.68 -52.77
CA SER A 133 4.23 -13.47 -53.03
C SER A 133 5.09 -13.61 -51.75
N ASP A 134 5.64 -14.82 -51.55
CA ASP A 134 6.82 -15.25 -50.77
C ASP A 134 7.68 -14.19 -50.04
N ASP A 135 7.85 -14.32 -48.71
CA ASP A 135 9.01 -14.96 -48.06
C ASP A 135 9.21 -14.54 -46.57
N GLU A 136 9.54 -15.55 -45.76
CA GLU A 136 10.19 -15.59 -44.44
C GLU A 136 9.60 -14.88 -43.20
N ASP A 137 8.71 -15.64 -42.57
CA ASP A 137 8.58 -15.98 -41.15
C ASP A 137 9.57 -15.37 -40.11
N GLY A 138 9.06 -14.43 -39.31
CA GLY A 138 9.54 -14.15 -37.97
C GLY A 138 8.35 -14.12 -37.02
N PRO A 139 8.38 -14.82 -35.85
CA PRO A 139 7.19 -14.99 -35.03
C PRO A 139 6.80 -13.66 -34.39
N ARG A 140 5.80 -13.00 -34.99
CA ARG A 140 5.09 -11.88 -34.38
C ARG A 140 4.56 -12.35 -33.03
N SER A 141 4.97 -11.67 -31.96
CA SER A 141 4.58 -12.00 -30.59
C SER A 141 3.06 -12.13 -30.52
N ALA A 142 2.57 -13.36 -30.35
CA ALA A 142 1.15 -13.62 -30.21
C ALA A 142 0.62 -12.78 -29.05
N LYS A 143 -0.30 -11.84 -29.33
CA LYS A 143 -1.02 -11.10 -28.31
C LYS A 143 -1.66 -12.15 -27.40
N ARG A 144 -1.21 -12.22 -26.15
CA ARG A 144 -1.74 -13.18 -25.17
C ARG A 144 -3.26 -13.08 -25.17
N PRO A 145 -4.00 -14.20 -25.21
CA PRO A 145 -5.45 -14.17 -25.15
C PRO A 145 -5.90 -13.33 -23.95
N ARG A 146 -6.73 -12.31 -24.20
CA ARG A 146 -7.35 -11.52 -23.13
C ARG A 146 -8.34 -12.45 -22.42
N ILE A 147 -8.10 -12.70 -21.14
CA ILE A 147 -9.00 -13.53 -20.34
C ILE A 147 -10.32 -12.77 -20.20
N ASP A 148 -11.42 -13.44 -20.51
CA ASP A 148 -12.75 -12.89 -20.28
C ASP A 148 -13.06 -12.94 -18.78
N GLU A 149 -12.91 -11.80 -18.11
CA GLU A 149 -13.13 -11.68 -16.67
C GLU A 149 -14.58 -11.96 -16.27
N SER A 150 -15.54 -11.80 -17.19
CA SER A 150 -16.97 -12.02 -16.92
C SER A 150 -17.31 -13.49 -16.67
N GLN A 151 -16.46 -14.40 -17.14
CA GLN A 151 -16.62 -15.84 -16.94
C GLN A 151 -16.06 -16.32 -15.59
N PHE A 152 -15.44 -15.44 -14.80
CA PHE A 152 -14.97 -15.86 -13.50
C PHE A 152 -16.15 -16.14 -12.54
N PRO A 153 -16.19 -17.32 -11.89
CA PRO A 153 -17.28 -17.69 -10.97
C PRO A 153 -17.47 -16.74 -9.78
N TRP A 154 -16.46 -15.93 -9.47
CA TRP A 154 -16.47 -14.97 -8.37
C TRP A 154 -16.90 -13.55 -8.78
N GLN A 155 -17.20 -13.25 -10.05
CA GLN A 155 -17.66 -11.91 -10.46
C GLN A 155 -18.94 -11.46 -9.76
N PRO A 156 -20.03 -12.27 -9.72
CA PRO A 156 -21.26 -11.82 -9.06
C PRO A 156 -21.05 -11.60 -7.55
N ILE A 157 -20.17 -12.39 -6.93
CA ILE A 157 -19.81 -12.27 -5.52
C ILE A 157 -18.93 -11.02 -5.29
N ARG A 158 -18.09 -10.65 -6.27
CA ARG A 158 -17.25 -9.45 -6.22
C ARG A 158 -18.10 -8.18 -6.22
N GLU A 159 -19.13 -8.10 -7.05
CA GLU A 159 -20.04 -6.95 -7.13
C GLU A 159 -20.84 -6.75 -5.82
N ILE A 160 -21.44 -7.84 -5.31
CA ILE A 160 -22.16 -7.82 -4.02
C ILE A 160 -21.18 -7.48 -2.87
N GLY A 161 -20.00 -8.10 -2.90
CA GLY A 161 -18.94 -7.87 -1.92
C GLY A 161 -18.53 -6.41 -1.92
N GLN A 162 -18.21 -5.83 -3.08
CA GLN A 162 -17.89 -4.41 -3.24
C GLN A 162 -18.99 -3.53 -2.64
N ALA A 163 -20.28 -3.80 -2.90
CA ALA A 163 -21.40 -3.05 -2.35
C ALA A 163 -21.52 -3.10 -0.81
N LEU A 164 -20.89 -4.07 -0.14
CA LEU A 164 -20.86 -4.20 1.33
C LEU A 164 -19.53 -3.75 1.96
N LEU A 165 -18.48 -3.52 1.15
CA LEU A 165 -17.18 -3.06 1.66
C LEU A 165 -17.24 -1.62 2.16
N HIS A 166 -16.39 -1.31 3.13
CA HIS A 166 -16.17 0.06 3.59
C HIS A 166 -15.74 0.97 2.42
N PRO A 167 -16.23 2.23 2.31
CA PRO A 167 -15.91 3.13 1.20
C PRO A 167 -14.40 3.32 0.96
N ASP A 168 -13.63 3.55 2.03
CA ASP A 168 -12.17 3.70 1.94
C ASP A 168 -11.47 2.46 1.39
N LEU A 169 -12.01 1.28 1.67
CA LEU A 169 -11.45 0.04 1.16
C LEU A 169 -11.73 -0.11 -0.33
N ARG A 170 -12.94 0.24 -0.80
CA ARG A 170 -13.27 0.23 -2.24
C ARG A 170 -12.31 1.13 -3.03
N ARG A 171 -12.12 2.37 -2.55
CA ARG A 171 -11.20 3.32 -3.16
C ARG A 171 -9.75 2.81 -3.15
N THR A 172 -9.34 2.12 -2.10
CA THR A 172 -8.01 1.46 -2.06
C THR A 172 -7.90 0.39 -3.15
N LEU A 173 -8.93 -0.42 -3.35
CA LEU A 173 -8.92 -1.48 -4.37
C LEU A 173 -8.93 -0.92 -5.79
N GLU A 174 -9.70 0.12 -6.06
CA GLU A 174 -9.71 0.85 -7.35
C GLU A 174 -8.31 1.39 -7.69
N LEU A 175 -7.65 2.03 -6.72
CA LEU A 175 -6.29 2.54 -6.90
C LEU A 175 -5.27 1.42 -7.09
N VAL A 176 -5.36 0.33 -6.31
CA VAL A 176 -4.49 -0.84 -6.50
C VAL A 176 -4.67 -1.44 -7.89
N GLU A 177 -5.90 -1.59 -8.37
CA GLU A 177 -6.19 -2.09 -9.72
C GLU A 177 -5.50 -1.22 -10.78
N ASN A 178 -5.66 0.10 -10.68
CA ASN A 178 -4.99 1.06 -11.56
C ASN A 178 -3.45 0.98 -11.49
N TYR A 179 -2.87 0.93 -10.29
CA TYR A 179 -1.42 0.83 -10.11
C TYR A 179 -0.86 -0.49 -10.65
N THR A 180 -1.64 -1.58 -10.55
CA THR A 180 -1.19 -2.90 -11.01
C THR A 180 -1.18 -3.07 -12.53
N LEU A 181 -1.80 -2.16 -13.29
CA LEU A 181 -1.69 -2.13 -14.75
C LEU A 181 -0.23 -1.94 -15.20
N ASP A 182 0.48 -1.00 -14.56
CA ASP A 182 1.93 -0.84 -14.69
C ASP A 182 2.54 -0.30 -13.39
N LEU A 183 2.97 -1.22 -12.53
CA LEU A 183 3.59 -0.91 -11.24
C LEU A 183 4.87 -0.07 -11.38
N LYS A 184 5.62 -0.23 -12.47
CA LYS A 184 6.87 0.51 -12.69
C LYS A 184 6.58 1.94 -13.12
N ALA A 185 5.58 2.16 -13.97
CA ALA A 185 5.11 3.50 -14.31
C ALA A 185 4.51 4.21 -13.10
N ALA A 186 3.64 3.54 -12.33
CA ALA A 186 3.05 4.10 -11.12
C ALA A 186 4.13 4.53 -10.11
N ARG A 187 5.14 3.68 -9.88
CA ARG A 187 6.29 4.04 -9.02
C ARG A 187 7.07 5.23 -9.56
N ARG A 188 7.43 5.24 -10.84
CA ARG A 188 8.18 6.36 -11.45
C ARG A 188 7.43 7.67 -11.34
N SER A 189 6.12 7.66 -11.59
CA SER A 189 5.25 8.82 -11.42
C SER A 189 5.28 9.31 -9.97
N LEU A 190 5.17 8.41 -9.00
CA LEU A 190 5.21 8.73 -7.59
C LEU A 190 6.57 9.31 -7.16
N THR A 191 7.68 8.67 -7.52
CA THR A 191 9.04 9.11 -7.14
C THR A 191 9.44 10.44 -7.79
N ASN A 192 8.84 10.80 -8.93
CA ASN A 192 9.04 12.10 -9.56
C ASN A 192 8.22 13.23 -8.89
N SER A 193 7.31 12.89 -7.96
CA SER A 193 6.55 13.88 -7.20
C SER A 193 7.41 14.54 -6.12
N PRO A 194 7.36 15.87 -5.95
CA PRO A 194 8.12 16.57 -4.93
C PRO A 194 7.69 16.24 -3.49
N GLU A 195 6.49 15.68 -3.31
CA GLU A 195 5.95 15.28 -2.01
C GLU A 195 6.31 13.83 -1.62
N CYS A 196 7.08 13.12 -2.46
CA CYS A 196 7.45 11.73 -2.20
C CYS A 196 8.43 11.62 -1.02
N PRO A 197 8.09 10.89 0.06
CA PRO A 197 9.02 10.62 1.14
C PRO A 197 10.13 9.67 0.68
N GLU A 198 11.28 9.74 1.37
CA GLU A 198 12.35 8.78 1.20
C GLU A 198 11.87 7.39 1.66
N PHE A 199 11.84 6.42 0.75
CA PHE A 199 11.23 5.12 1.01
C PHE A 199 11.80 4.05 0.07
N PRO A 200 12.05 2.81 0.55
CA PRO A 200 12.74 1.81 -0.26
C PRO A 200 11.93 1.38 -1.48
N GLU A 201 12.61 1.20 -2.63
CA GLU A 201 11.98 0.81 -3.90
C GLU A 201 11.14 -0.47 -3.79
N GLU A 202 11.68 -1.51 -3.14
CA GLU A 202 10.96 -2.77 -2.95
C GLU A 202 9.66 -2.58 -2.14
N GLN A 203 9.69 -1.66 -1.18
CA GLN A 203 8.54 -1.36 -0.34
C GLN A 203 7.49 -0.52 -1.08
N TRP A 204 7.90 0.36 -2.01
CA TRP A 204 6.96 1.04 -2.92
C TRP A 204 6.18 0.05 -3.77
N LEU A 205 6.86 -0.93 -4.37
CA LEU A 205 6.21 -1.96 -5.18
C LEU A 205 5.26 -2.83 -4.35
N ALA A 206 5.65 -3.17 -3.11
CA ALA A 206 4.77 -3.87 -2.19
C ALA A 206 3.53 -3.03 -1.85
N LEU A 207 3.71 -1.75 -1.54
CA LEU A 207 2.62 -0.83 -1.20
C LEU A 207 1.64 -0.63 -2.36
N LEU A 208 2.13 -0.33 -3.56
CA LEU A 208 1.31 -0.09 -4.75
C LEU A 208 0.55 -1.36 -5.21
N SER A 209 1.12 -2.55 -4.97
CA SER A 209 0.44 -3.82 -5.25
C SER A 209 -0.57 -4.24 -4.16
N GLY A 210 -0.75 -3.41 -3.12
CA GLY A 210 -1.63 -3.69 -1.99
C GLY A 210 -1.12 -4.81 -1.06
N LYS A 211 0.18 -5.12 -1.11
CA LYS A 211 0.82 -6.13 -0.24
C LYS A 211 1.28 -5.49 1.08
N ALA A 212 1.48 -6.33 2.08
CA ALA A 212 2.02 -5.89 3.36
C ALA A 212 3.48 -5.40 3.21
N VAL A 213 3.73 -4.19 3.69
CA VAL A 213 5.06 -3.56 3.72
C VAL A 213 5.87 -4.06 4.92
N ASN A 214 7.18 -4.20 4.74
CA ASN A 214 8.11 -4.56 5.80
C ASN A 214 8.73 -3.32 6.48
N LEU A 215 8.29 -3.04 7.71
CA LEU A 215 8.83 -1.91 8.50
C LEU A 215 10.32 -2.05 8.82
N ASP A 216 10.85 -3.26 9.02
CA ASP A 216 12.29 -3.45 9.27
C ASP A 216 13.13 -3.02 8.05
N ALA A 217 12.60 -3.17 6.84
CA ALA A 217 13.28 -2.77 5.62
C ALA A 217 13.32 -1.24 5.48
N ILE A 218 12.23 -0.55 5.84
CA ILE A 218 12.19 0.92 5.93
C ILE A 218 13.19 1.39 6.98
N PHE A 219 13.13 0.82 8.19
CA PHE A 219 14.05 1.16 9.25
C PHE A 219 15.52 0.93 8.88
N THR A 220 15.82 -0.15 8.15
CA THR A 220 17.18 -0.41 7.67
C THR A 220 17.64 0.65 6.66
N ALA A 221 16.75 1.05 5.74
CA ALA A 221 17.06 2.07 4.73
C ALA A 221 17.25 3.47 5.34
N ASP A 222 16.38 3.88 6.27
CA ASP A 222 16.46 5.18 6.96
C ASP A 222 17.77 5.36 7.75
N HIS A 223 18.42 4.25 8.11
CA HIS A 223 19.70 4.26 8.83
C HIS A 223 20.87 3.74 7.98
N SER A 224 20.65 3.55 6.68
CA SER A 224 21.74 3.28 5.77
C SER A 224 22.54 4.55 5.55
N THR A 225 23.85 4.38 5.44
CA THR A 225 24.79 5.47 5.13
C THR A 225 25.49 5.20 3.80
N SER A 226 25.07 4.15 3.08
CA SER A 226 25.63 3.85 1.77
C SER A 226 25.03 4.78 0.72
N ILE A 227 25.89 5.39 -0.07
CA ILE A 227 25.50 6.10 -1.28
C ILE A 227 25.43 5.03 -2.38
N ASN A 228 24.33 5.00 -3.13
CA ASN A 228 24.05 3.99 -4.15
C ASN A 228 25.16 3.90 -5.21
N GLU A 229 26.16 3.04 -5.02
CA GLU A 229 27.12 2.65 -6.06
C GLU A 229 26.93 1.18 -6.41
N VAL A 230 25.99 0.91 -7.31
CA VAL A 230 25.94 -0.34 -8.05
C VAL A 230 26.59 -0.09 -9.39
N GLN A 231 27.92 -0.18 -9.45
CA GLN A 231 28.62 -0.23 -10.73
C GLN A 231 28.36 -1.59 -11.37
N THR A 232 27.64 -1.59 -12.49
CA THR A 232 27.42 -2.79 -13.28
C THR A 232 28.49 -2.82 -14.35
N HIS A 233 29.52 -3.66 -14.18
CA HIS A 233 30.50 -3.88 -15.24
C HIS A 233 30.06 -5.07 -16.11
N GLU A 234 29.80 -4.81 -17.38
CA GLU A 234 29.65 -5.85 -18.39
C GLU A 234 31.03 -6.39 -18.72
N ILE A 235 31.27 -7.68 -18.42
CA ILE A 235 32.57 -8.31 -18.63
C ILE A 235 32.65 -8.93 -20.05
N SER A 236 31.51 -9.26 -20.67
CA SER A 236 31.35 -9.56 -22.10
C SER A 236 29.87 -9.85 -22.45
N GLU A 237 29.58 -9.96 -23.75
CA GLU A 237 28.28 -10.28 -24.35
C GLU A 237 27.53 -11.38 -23.56
N GLY A 238 26.52 -10.97 -22.78
CA GLY A 238 25.59 -11.85 -22.08
C GLY A 238 25.88 -12.19 -20.60
N ILE A 239 26.97 -11.70 -19.98
CA ILE A 239 27.24 -11.92 -18.54
C ILE A 239 27.55 -10.60 -17.84
N ALA A 240 26.55 -10.07 -17.12
CA ALA A 240 26.72 -8.96 -16.20
C ALA A 240 27.01 -9.50 -14.79
N ILE A 241 28.19 -9.17 -14.23
CA ILE A 241 28.47 -9.41 -12.82
C ILE A 241 28.13 -8.12 -12.07
N ARG A 242 27.12 -8.19 -11.20
CA ARG A 242 26.83 -7.10 -10.26
C ARG A 242 27.89 -7.16 -9.16
N LEU A 243 28.89 -6.29 -9.26
CA LEU A 243 29.86 -6.06 -8.19
C LEU A 243 29.32 -4.91 -7.34
N SER A 244 28.72 -5.24 -6.20
CA SER A 244 28.46 -4.23 -5.17
C SER A 244 29.80 -3.84 -4.55
N GLU A 245 30.36 -2.71 -4.98
CA GLU A 245 31.60 -2.16 -4.47
C GLU A 245 31.36 -1.54 -3.08
N ASN A 246 31.17 -2.41 -2.09
CA ASN A 246 31.16 -2.07 -0.66
C ASN A 246 31.84 -3.20 0.12
N LEU A 247 33.07 -3.54 -0.27
CA LEU A 247 33.91 -4.52 0.41
C LEU A 247 34.53 -4.00 1.74
N SER A 248 34.20 -2.77 2.15
CA SER A 248 34.72 -2.13 3.36
C SER A 248 33.72 -1.99 4.51
N ASN A 249 32.42 -2.24 4.28
CA ASN A 249 31.41 -2.25 5.35
C ASN A 249 30.82 -3.66 5.47
N PRO A 250 31.19 -4.44 6.49
CA PRO A 250 30.71 -5.80 6.64
C PRO A 250 29.23 -5.72 7.04
N THR A 251 28.34 -5.97 6.08
CA THR A 251 26.88 -6.06 6.30
C THR A 251 26.26 -4.68 6.58
N GLU A 252 25.43 -4.17 5.67
CA GLU A 252 24.22 -3.48 6.11
C GLU A 252 23.42 -4.51 6.90
N ALA A 253 23.76 -4.69 8.18
CA ALA A 253 23.13 -5.67 9.02
C ALA A 253 21.65 -5.32 9.04
N LYS A 254 20.82 -6.21 8.49
CA LYS A 254 19.35 -6.11 8.49
C LYS A 254 18.90 -5.61 9.86
N ARG A 255 18.63 -4.31 9.96
CA ARG A 255 18.27 -3.69 11.23
C ARG A 255 16.84 -4.10 11.51
N VAL A 256 16.56 -4.39 12.76
CA VAL A 256 15.24 -4.80 13.22
C VAL A 256 14.84 -3.82 14.30
N ILE A 257 13.59 -3.37 14.24
CA ILE A 257 13.02 -2.46 15.22
C ILE A 257 12.98 -3.15 16.59
N LYS A 258 13.51 -2.50 17.62
CA LYS A 258 13.66 -3.07 18.97
C LYS A 258 12.87 -2.33 20.03
N ASN A 259 12.56 -1.06 19.83
CA ASN A 259 11.84 -0.24 20.79
C ASN A 259 10.63 0.47 20.16
N ALA A 260 9.76 1.02 21.01
CA ALA A 260 8.51 1.66 20.59
C ALA A 260 8.77 2.97 19.83
N ASP A 261 9.86 3.68 20.14
CA ASP A 261 10.20 4.95 19.50
C ASP A 261 10.67 4.73 18.06
N GLU A 262 11.57 3.77 17.84
CA GLU A 262 12.00 3.30 16.51
C GLU A 262 10.79 2.86 15.68
N TRP A 263 9.85 2.12 16.29
CA TRP A 263 8.60 1.75 15.62
C TRP A 263 7.77 2.99 15.25
N THR A 264 7.63 3.96 16.16
CA THR A 264 6.83 5.16 15.94
C THR A 264 7.39 6.01 14.81
N THR A 265 8.71 6.22 14.77
CA THR A 265 9.37 6.97 13.68
C THR A 265 9.23 6.23 12.35
N THR A 266 9.48 4.92 12.33
CA THR A 266 9.33 4.12 11.09
C THR A 266 7.87 4.08 10.62
N TRP A 267 6.92 4.00 11.56
CA TRP A 267 5.49 4.05 11.27
C TRP A 267 5.08 5.40 10.68
N HIS A 268 5.69 6.49 11.13
CA HIS A 268 5.47 7.80 10.55
C HIS A 268 5.93 7.86 9.09
N THR A 269 7.15 7.42 8.79
CA THR A 269 7.67 7.32 7.40
C THR A 269 6.76 6.46 6.53
N TYR A 270 6.36 5.28 7.03
CA TYR A 270 5.39 4.41 6.36
C TYR A 270 4.05 5.12 6.11
N SER A 271 3.53 5.84 7.10
CA SER A 271 2.25 6.54 6.98
C SER A 271 2.32 7.62 5.91
N GLN A 272 3.40 8.41 5.84
CA GLN A 272 3.59 9.39 4.76
C GLN A 272 3.58 8.72 3.39
N ALA A 273 4.31 7.62 3.23
CA ALA A 273 4.33 6.88 1.96
C ALA A 273 2.94 6.35 1.56
N VAL A 274 2.18 5.82 2.53
CA VAL A 274 0.80 5.38 2.29
C VAL A 274 -0.09 6.55 1.92
N LEU A 275 0.05 7.71 2.54
CA LEU A 275 -0.80 8.88 2.28
C LEU A 275 -0.56 9.47 0.89
N VAL A 276 0.67 9.45 0.38
CA VAL A 276 0.96 9.84 -1.00
C VAL A 276 0.30 8.88 -2.00
N ALA A 277 0.34 7.56 -1.73
CA ALA A 277 -0.27 6.57 -2.62
C ALA A 277 -1.80 6.39 -2.43
N PHE A 278 -2.31 6.64 -1.23
CA PHE A 278 -3.69 6.39 -0.80
C PHE A 278 -4.16 7.47 0.21
N PRO A 279 -4.45 8.71 -0.26
CA PRO A 279 -4.74 9.85 0.61
C PRO A 279 -5.91 9.65 1.58
N HIS A 280 -6.92 8.88 1.17
CA HIS A 280 -8.13 8.61 1.97
C HIS A 280 -7.88 7.73 3.20
N ARG A 281 -6.71 7.07 3.33
CA ARG A 281 -6.42 6.15 4.44
C ARG A 281 -5.91 6.82 5.73
N TYR A 282 -5.87 8.15 5.79
CA TYR A 282 -5.38 8.91 6.95
C TYR A 282 -6.01 8.49 8.28
N ARG A 283 -7.35 8.45 8.33
CA ARG A 283 -8.07 8.12 9.57
C ARG A 283 -7.77 6.70 10.04
N GLU A 284 -7.67 5.77 9.10
CA GLU A 284 -7.35 4.37 9.37
C GLU A 284 -5.96 4.23 10.01
N LEU A 285 -4.95 4.86 9.42
CA LEU A 285 -3.57 4.82 9.93
C LEU A 285 -3.45 5.46 11.31
N ALA A 286 -4.11 6.59 11.54
CA ALA A 286 -4.10 7.28 12.83
C ALA A 286 -4.72 6.42 13.95
N LEU A 287 -5.86 5.78 13.68
CA LEU A 287 -6.51 4.88 14.65
C LEU A 287 -5.64 3.66 14.95
N TYR A 288 -5.02 3.08 13.92
CA TYR A 288 -4.12 1.94 14.12
C TYR A 288 -2.86 2.32 14.90
N GLN A 289 -2.29 3.50 14.65
CA GLN A 289 -1.15 4.01 15.42
C GLN A 289 -1.49 4.13 16.91
N GLN A 290 -2.67 4.68 17.22
CA GLN A 290 -3.15 4.78 18.61
C GLN A 290 -3.31 3.40 19.25
N TYR A 291 -3.87 2.44 18.51
CA TYR A 291 -4.04 1.07 18.97
C TYR A 291 -2.70 0.40 19.30
N VAL A 292 -1.73 0.40 18.39
CA VAL A 292 -0.40 -0.21 18.64
C VAL A 292 0.36 0.54 19.74
N SER A 293 0.25 1.87 19.80
CA SER A 293 0.84 2.66 20.89
C SER A 293 0.24 2.29 22.25
N SER A 294 -1.06 2.02 22.31
CA SER A 294 -1.73 1.52 23.53
C SER A 294 -1.21 0.14 23.93
N LEU A 295 -0.96 -0.75 22.97
CA LEU A 295 -0.36 -2.06 23.23
C LEU A 295 1.04 -1.94 23.85
N PHE A 296 1.90 -1.04 23.35
CA PHE A 296 3.20 -0.79 23.99
C PHE A 296 3.07 -0.22 25.40
N ARG A 297 2.10 0.66 25.66
CA ARG A 297 1.89 1.23 27.01
C ARG A 297 1.35 0.22 28.02
N THR A 298 0.58 -0.76 27.56
CA THR A 298 -0.11 -1.75 28.41
C THR A 298 0.63 -3.08 28.51
N THR A 299 1.64 -3.31 27.67
CA THR A 299 2.48 -4.51 27.69
C THR A 299 3.77 -4.25 28.46
N ALA A 300 4.23 -5.21 29.26
CA ALA A 300 5.51 -5.07 29.95
C ALA A 300 6.68 -5.03 28.96
N ILE A 301 7.71 -4.20 29.23
CA ILE A 301 8.89 -4.01 28.36
C ILE A 301 9.52 -5.33 27.86
N PRO A 302 9.73 -6.37 28.69
CA PRO A 302 10.31 -7.64 28.22
C PRO A 302 9.47 -8.38 27.17
N LEU A 303 8.18 -8.03 27.06
CA LEU A 303 7.20 -8.60 26.14
C LEU A 303 6.92 -7.67 24.94
N HIS A 304 7.54 -6.49 24.83
CA HIS A 304 7.38 -5.60 23.66
C HIS A 304 7.72 -6.30 22.34
N CYS A 305 8.64 -7.27 22.35
CA CYS A 305 8.93 -8.10 21.18
C CYS A 305 7.68 -8.77 20.58
N ARG A 306 6.67 -9.08 21.41
CA ARG A 306 5.39 -9.65 20.98
C ARG A 306 4.51 -8.64 20.24
N VAL A 307 4.54 -7.39 20.68
CA VAL A 307 3.79 -6.31 20.04
C VAL A 307 4.29 -6.11 18.59
N PHE A 308 5.60 -6.19 18.34
CA PHE A 308 6.14 -6.14 16.97
C PHE A 308 5.71 -7.32 16.11
N VAL A 309 5.67 -8.54 16.67
CA VAL A 309 5.22 -9.73 15.95
C VAL A 309 3.72 -9.65 15.64
N LEU A 310 2.92 -9.19 16.60
CA LEU A 310 1.49 -8.94 16.43
C LEU A 310 1.23 -7.90 15.34
N ASP A 311 1.89 -6.72 15.41
CA ASP A 311 1.79 -5.68 14.39
C ASP A 311 2.10 -6.22 12.99
N ARG A 312 3.19 -6.99 12.85
CA ARG A 312 3.53 -7.65 11.59
C ARG A 312 2.45 -8.62 11.13
N ALA A 313 1.87 -9.40 12.04
CA ALA A 313 0.81 -10.36 11.71
C ALA A 313 -0.46 -9.63 11.25
N ILE A 314 -0.85 -8.54 11.91
CA ILE A 314 -2.01 -7.71 11.55
C ILE A 314 -1.81 -7.11 10.16
N ARG A 315 -0.67 -6.45 9.92
CA ARG A 315 -0.37 -5.86 8.60
C ARG A 315 -0.31 -6.89 7.49
N ASN A 316 0.23 -8.09 7.77
CA ASN A 316 0.19 -9.22 6.83
C ASN A 316 -1.23 -9.70 6.55
N ARG A 317 -2.10 -9.76 7.56
CA ARG A 317 -3.50 -10.13 7.38
C ARG A 317 -4.22 -9.10 6.51
N VAL A 318 -4.08 -7.81 6.81
CA VAL A 318 -4.69 -6.73 6.00
C VAL A 318 -4.16 -6.75 4.56
N GLY A 319 -2.86 -6.93 4.34
CA GLY A 319 -2.29 -7.03 2.99
C GLY A 319 -2.69 -8.29 2.21
N ARG A 320 -3.14 -9.35 2.90
CA ARG A 320 -3.67 -10.58 2.26
C ARG A 320 -5.18 -10.53 2.06
N CYS A 321 -5.89 -9.90 3.00
CA CYS A 321 -7.34 -9.81 3.04
C CYS A 321 -7.80 -8.43 2.59
N ARG A 322 -8.24 -8.34 1.35
CA ARG A 322 -8.75 -7.12 0.70
C ARG A 322 -10.14 -6.67 1.19
N ASN A 323 -10.56 -7.11 2.38
CA ASN A 323 -11.88 -6.89 2.98
C ASN A 323 -11.83 -6.40 4.44
N ILE A 324 -10.66 -6.00 4.94
CA ILE A 324 -10.44 -5.57 6.32
C ILE A 324 -9.58 -4.31 6.33
N LEU A 325 -9.91 -3.36 7.21
CA LEU A 325 -9.10 -2.15 7.47
C LEU A 325 -8.30 -2.29 8.76
N LEU A 326 -7.16 -1.62 8.87
CA LEU A 326 -6.35 -1.56 10.10
C LEU A 326 -7.10 -0.91 11.27
N SER A 327 -8.09 -0.05 11.00
CA SER A 327 -8.94 0.55 12.03
C SER A 327 -9.93 -0.42 12.67
N GLU A 328 -10.21 -1.57 12.04
CA GLU A 328 -11.14 -2.57 12.55
C GLU A 328 -10.47 -3.50 13.56
N THR A 329 -9.95 -2.91 14.65
CA THR A 329 -9.13 -3.61 15.67
C THR A 329 -9.80 -4.86 16.25
N GLU A 330 -11.14 -4.84 16.36
CA GLU A 330 -11.93 -5.97 16.84
C GLU A 330 -11.80 -7.25 16.00
N LYS A 331 -11.41 -7.12 14.72
CA LYS A 331 -11.15 -8.25 13.80
C LYS A 331 -9.76 -8.88 14.00
N PHE A 332 -8.94 -8.33 14.91
CA PHE A 332 -7.60 -8.83 15.22
C PHE A 332 -7.50 -9.47 16.62
N ARG A 333 -8.62 -9.61 17.34
CA ARG A 333 -8.64 -10.20 18.69
C ARG A 333 -8.07 -11.62 18.77
N ASP A 334 -8.22 -12.40 17.71
CA ASP A 334 -7.62 -13.73 17.61
C ASP A 334 -6.08 -13.65 17.51
N LEU A 335 -5.54 -12.67 16.79
CA LEU A 335 -4.09 -12.42 16.71
C LEU A 335 -3.55 -11.88 18.04
N GLU A 336 -4.25 -10.94 18.68
CA GLU A 336 -3.90 -10.45 20.01
C GLU A 336 -3.83 -11.60 21.01
N ARG A 337 -4.85 -12.44 21.04
CA ARG A 337 -4.89 -13.62 21.92
C ARG A 337 -3.74 -14.58 21.62
N SER A 338 -3.43 -14.83 20.36
CA SER A 338 -2.36 -15.76 19.98
C SER A 338 -0.98 -15.26 20.38
N HIS A 339 -0.68 -13.98 20.18
CA HIS A 339 0.67 -13.42 20.32
C HIS A 339 0.96 -12.78 21.69
N ILE A 340 -0.06 -12.22 22.36
CA ILE A 340 0.10 -11.48 23.63
C ILE A 340 -0.32 -12.33 24.84
N SER A 341 -1.40 -13.10 24.72
CA SER A 341 -1.92 -13.87 25.86
C SER A 341 -1.03 -15.07 26.19
N PRO A 342 -0.74 -15.35 27.47
CA PRO A 342 0.04 -16.53 27.87
C PRO A 342 -0.53 -17.88 27.42
N ILE A 343 -1.84 -17.95 27.18
CA ILE A 343 -2.54 -19.14 26.66
C ILE A 343 -2.53 -19.22 25.13
N GLY A 344 -1.97 -18.23 24.43
CA GLY A 344 -1.90 -18.18 22.98
C GLY A 344 -0.86 -19.15 22.42
N MET A 345 -1.17 -19.79 21.29
CA MET A 345 -0.26 -20.73 20.63
C MET A 345 1.09 -20.10 20.30
N ALA A 346 1.09 -18.92 19.65
CA ALA A 346 2.33 -18.23 19.32
C ALA A 346 3.07 -17.70 20.56
N TYR A 347 2.34 -17.45 21.66
CA TYR A 347 2.97 -17.14 22.94
C TYR A 347 3.77 -18.34 23.46
N GLN A 348 3.17 -19.53 23.51
CA GLN A 348 3.81 -20.74 24.01
C GLN A 348 5.05 -21.12 23.19
N GLU A 349 4.95 -21.15 21.86
CA GLU A 349 6.06 -21.51 20.96
C GLU A 349 7.34 -20.67 21.20
N PHE A 350 7.17 -19.38 21.49
CA PHE A 350 8.30 -18.50 21.76
C PHE A 350 8.89 -18.68 23.16
N GLU A 351 8.07 -18.98 24.17
CA GLU A 351 8.58 -19.30 25.52
C GLU A 351 9.34 -20.64 25.51
N GLU A 352 8.88 -21.61 24.73
CA GLU A 352 9.59 -22.86 24.44
C GLU A 352 10.93 -22.58 23.73
N GLY A 353 10.92 -21.75 22.68
CA GLY A 353 12.16 -21.33 21.98
C GLY A 353 13.16 -20.57 22.87
N ARG A 354 12.68 -19.77 23.84
CA ARG A 354 13.52 -19.15 24.87
C ARG A 354 14.12 -20.17 25.82
N SER A 355 13.40 -21.23 26.14
CA SER A 355 13.87 -22.31 27.00
C SER A 355 14.95 -23.14 26.31
N ASP A 356 14.73 -23.51 25.05
CA ASP A 356 15.71 -24.25 24.23
C ASP A 356 17.01 -23.48 23.98
N SER A 357 16.90 -22.16 23.74
CA SER A 357 18.08 -21.31 23.58
C SER A 357 18.87 -21.14 24.88
N LYS A 358 18.22 -21.15 26.05
CA LYS A 358 18.88 -21.21 27.36
C LYS A 358 19.56 -22.55 27.60
N PHE A 359 18.95 -23.68 27.21
CA PHE A 359 19.58 -25.00 27.30
C PHE A 359 20.79 -25.12 26.37
N ARG A 360 20.72 -24.62 25.14
CA ARG A 360 21.87 -24.59 24.21
C ARG A 360 23.02 -23.69 24.69
N ARG A 361 22.73 -22.57 25.36
CA ARG A 361 23.76 -21.70 25.94
C ARG A 361 24.43 -22.29 27.19
N LYS A 362 23.73 -23.12 27.97
CA LYS A 362 24.33 -23.87 29.09
C LYS A 362 25.16 -25.07 28.63
N ASN A 363 24.84 -25.67 27.49
CA ASN A 363 25.65 -26.74 26.87
C ASN A 363 26.79 -26.21 25.99
N GLY A 364 27.34 -25.03 26.36
CA GLY A 364 28.64 -24.55 25.91
C GLY A 364 29.81 -25.27 26.60
N ASP A 365 29.56 -26.37 27.32
CA ASP A 365 30.59 -27.37 27.55
C ASP A 365 31.05 -27.86 26.19
N ARG A 366 32.25 -27.44 25.81
CA ARG A 366 32.97 -27.82 24.58
C ARG A 366 32.66 -29.29 24.30
N ALA A 367 31.71 -29.55 23.40
CA ALA A 367 31.33 -30.90 23.05
C ALA A 367 32.64 -31.63 22.74
N ARG A 368 32.99 -32.62 23.58
CA ARG A 368 34.23 -33.36 23.44
C ARG A 368 34.22 -33.88 22.02
N SER A 369 35.18 -33.42 21.21
CA SER A 369 35.31 -33.94 19.86
C SER A 369 35.53 -35.44 19.99
N LEU A 370 34.76 -36.22 19.23
CA LEU A 370 34.94 -37.67 19.14
C LEU A 370 36.29 -38.04 18.51
N ASP A 371 36.99 -37.07 17.94
CA ASP A 371 38.28 -37.26 17.29
C ASP A 371 39.43 -37.44 18.28
N ALA A 372 40.42 -38.19 17.83
CA ALA A 372 41.65 -38.43 18.56
C ALA A 372 42.49 -37.13 18.64
N CYS A 373 43.01 -36.83 19.83
CA CYS A 373 43.86 -35.68 20.06
C CYS A 373 45.22 -35.86 19.36
N ARG A 374 45.50 -35.06 18.33
CA ARG A 374 46.78 -35.14 17.59
C ARG A 374 47.99 -34.79 18.48
N ARG A 375 47.86 -33.78 19.35
CA ARG A 375 48.94 -33.37 20.28
C ARG A 375 49.26 -34.45 21.32
N TRP A 376 48.24 -35.17 21.79
CA TRP A 376 48.44 -36.29 22.70
C TRP A 376 49.07 -37.48 22.00
N ASN A 377 48.64 -37.79 20.77
CA ASN A 377 49.27 -38.81 19.94
C ASN A 377 50.74 -38.51 19.60
N ALA A 378 51.14 -37.23 19.64
CA ALA A 378 52.51 -36.77 19.50
C ALA A 378 53.27 -36.63 20.84
N GLY A 379 52.67 -37.01 21.98
CA GLY A 379 53.30 -36.95 23.30
C GLY A 379 53.46 -35.56 23.91
N VAL A 380 52.85 -34.53 23.33
CA VAL A 380 53.06 -33.10 23.69
C VAL A 380 51.77 -32.41 24.17
N CYS A 381 50.74 -33.16 24.58
CA CYS A 381 49.51 -32.56 25.07
C CYS A 381 49.70 -32.01 26.49
N PRO A 382 49.49 -30.70 26.72
CA PRO A 382 49.59 -30.12 28.06
C PRO A 382 48.36 -30.39 28.94
N SER A 383 47.30 -30.98 28.38
CA SER A 383 46.07 -31.29 29.10
C SER A 383 46.13 -32.72 29.65
N SER A 384 45.64 -32.94 30.88
CA SER A 384 45.45 -34.28 31.44
C SER A 384 44.27 -35.00 30.79
N ASP A 385 44.23 -36.33 30.90
CA ASP A 385 43.09 -37.11 30.43
C ASP A 385 41.77 -36.61 31.06
N GLY A 386 40.72 -36.53 30.25
CA GLY A 386 39.42 -35.96 30.61
C GLY A 386 39.31 -34.42 30.58
N LYS A 387 40.41 -33.65 30.61
CA LYS A 387 40.39 -32.18 30.47
C LYS A 387 40.69 -31.68 29.05
N CYS A 388 41.14 -32.56 28.17
CA CYS A 388 41.34 -32.25 26.76
C CYS A 388 40.00 -32.19 26.00
N ARG A 389 39.88 -31.27 25.05
CA ARG A 389 38.72 -31.16 24.14
C ARG A 389 38.58 -32.38 23.20
N TYR A 390 39.69 -33.06 22.93
CA TYR A 390 39.78 -34.22 22.05
C TYR A 390 40.09 -35.48 22.86
N ARG A 391 39.73 -36.67 22.37
CA ARG A 391 39.96 -37.92 23.10
C ARG A 391 41.43 -38.32 23.10
N HIS A 392 41.97 -38.69 24.25
CA HIS A 392 43.30 -39.28 24.40
C HIS A 392 43.26 -40.76 24.02
N ILE A 393 43.09 -41.01 22.73
CA ILE A 393 43.06 -42.34 22.12
C ILE A 393 43.99 -42.36 20.90
N CYS A 394 44.57 -43.52 20.62
CA CYS A 394 45.45 -43.74 19.48
C CYS A 394 44.70 -43.41 18.19
N SER A 395 45.24 -42.56 17.32
CA SER A 395 44.57 -42.26 16.06
C SER A 395 44.52 -43.46 15.10
N LYS A 396 45.42 -44.45 15.26
CA LYS A 396 45.48 -45.67 14.45
C LYS A 396 44.52 -46.77 14.95
N CYS A 397 44.66 -47.19 16.21
CA CYS A 397 43.92 -48.34 16.75
C CYS A 397 42.84 -47.98 17.79
N LYS A 398 42.67 -46.68 18.10
CA LYS A 398 41.74 -46.15 19.13
C LYS A 398 42.02 -46.66 20.56
N GLY A 399 43.16 -47.31 20.82
CA GLY A 399 43.60 -47.75 22.14
C GLY A 399 44.06 -46.61 23.05
N GLY A 400 44.18 -46.87 24.36
CA GLY A 400 44.60 -45.91 25.39
C GLY A 400 46.10 -45.60 25.43
N HIS A 401 46.75 -45.51 24.27
CA HIS A 401 48.17 -45.20 24.14
C HIS A 401 48.41 -44.20 22.98
N PRO A 402 49.46 -43.37 23.01
CA PRO A 402 49.83 -42.50 21.89
C PRO A 402 50.23 -43.30 20.65
N VAL A 403 50.05 -42.73 19.45
CA VAL A 403 50.47 -43.37 18.18
C VAL A 403 51.93 -43.79 18.16
N SER A 404 52.82 -43.08 18.87
CA SER A 404 54.24 -43.44 18.97
C SER A 404 54.49 -44.80 19.62
N THR A 405 53.57 -45.29 20.44
CA THR A 405 53.67 -46.58 21.14
C THR A 405 52.70 -47.62 20.58
N CYS A 406 52.13 -47.37 19.40
CA CYS A 406 51.20 -48.29 18.73
C CYS A 406 52.00 -49.31 17.90
N THR A 407 52.11 -50.54 18.41
CA THR A 407 52.68 -51.70 17.72
C THR A 407 51.68 -52.38 16.80
#